data_AF-A0A177LPW6-F1
#
_entry.id   AF-A0A177LPW6-F1
#
_cell.length_a   1.000
_cell.length_b   1.000
_cell.length_c   1.000
_cell.angle_alpha   90.00
_cell.angle_beta   90.00
_cell.angle_gamma   90.00
#
_symmetry.space_group_name_H-M   'P 1'
#
loop_
_entity.id
_entity.type
_entity.pdbx_description
1 polymer ?
#
loop_
_entity_poly.entity_id
_entity_poly.type
_entity_poly.pdbx_seq_one_letter_code
_entity_poly.pdbx_strand_id
1 'polypeptide(L)'
;MDQSNKFYTDENTVRSTAFFVVIVLAVALFFKWPYLVLLLVFDFIMRALGLSISPLALFSKSISKIFGWKAKPIFAAPKRFAATLGSLFTLLVFLLMLNGYYDSAFAVGFLLIILASLESFFKVCVGCYLYQFIVIPIQNKFK
;
A
#
# COMPACT_ATOMS: atom_id res chain seq x y z
N MET A 1 -1.30 -22.64 14.94
CA MET A 1 -1.13 -21.49 14.02
C MET A 1 -0.95 -20.25 14.88
N ASP A 2 0.27 -19.71 14.89
CA ASP A 2 0.76 -18.71 15.82
C ASP A 2 0.06 -17.33 15.67
N GLN A 3 -0.64 -16.90 16.72
CA GLN A 3 -1.45 -15.67 16.78
C GLN A 3 -0.61 -14.38 16.72
N SER A 4 0.73 -14.48 16.83
CA SER A 4 1.64 -13.31 16.76
C SER A 4 1.69 -12.65 15.37
N ASN A 5 1.42 -13.42 14.30
CA ASN A 5 1.52 -12.95 12.91
C ASN A 5 0.35 -12.04 12.47
N LYS A 6 -0.69 -11.86 13.29
CA LYS A 6 -1.88 -11.08 12.92
C LYS A 6 -1.70 -9.57 13.16
N PHE A 7 -0.89 -9.20 14.14
CA PHE A 7 -0.75 -7.82 14.63
C PHE A 7 0.50 -7.10 14.11
N TYR A 8 1.48 -7.87 13.63
CA TYR A 8 2.76 -7.35 13.19
C TYR A 8 3.03 -7.72 11.72
N THR A 9 3.60 -6.79 10.97
CA THR A 9 4.10 -7.01 9.62
C THR A 9 5.58 -6.64 9.55
N ASP A 10 6.30 -7.16 8.56
CA ASP A 10 7.73 -6.94 8.42
C ASP A 10 8.02 -5.61 7.70
N GLU A 11 8.84 -4.76 8.31
CA GLU A 11 9.25 -3.47 7.73
C GLU A 11 9.87 -3.64 6.34
N ASN A 12 10.75 -4.64 6.16
CA ASN A 12 11.40 -4.89 4.88
C ASN A 12 10.39 -5.29 3.79
N THR A 13 9.40 -6.10 4.15
CA THR A 13 8.36 -6.55 3.22
C THR A 13 7.51 -5.39 2.74
N VAL A 14 7.20 -4.47 3.64
CA VAL A 14 6.45 -3.25 3.30
C VAL A 14 7.25 -2.35 2.35
N ARG A 15 8.56 -2.17 2.57
CA ARG A 15 9.40 -1.33 1.70
C ARG A 15 9.54 -1.87 0.28
N SER A 16 9.79 -3.17 0.15
CA SER A 16 9.86 -3.84 -1.15
C SER A 16 8.53 -3.72 -1.89
N THR A 17 7.43 -3.94 -1.18
CA THR A 17 6.08 -3.82 -1.76
C THR A 17 5.79 -2.38 -2.22
N ALA A 18 6.18 -1.37 -1.44
CA ALA A 18 6.03 0.04 -1.83
C ALA A 18 6.84 0.37 -3.09
N PHE A 19 8.04 -0.19 -3.24
CA PHE A 19 8.86 -0.03 -4.44
C PHE A 19 8.19 -0.62 -5.69
N PHE A 20 7.63 -1.83 -5.58
CA PHE A 20 6.88 -2.44 -6.68
C PHE A 20 5.64 -1.62 -7.05
N VAL A 21 4.91 -1.07 -6.08
CA VAL A 21 3.75 -0.20 -6.35
C VAL A 21 4.17 1.02 -7.18
N VAL A 22 5.28 1.67 -6.83
CA VAL A 22 5.81 2.82 -7.59
C VAL A 22 6.09 2.44 -9.04
N ILE A 23 6.80 1.33 -9.27
CA ILE A 23 7.16 0.87 -10.62
C ILE A 23 5.90 0.56 -11.43
N VAL A 24 4.99 -0.25 -10.89
CA VAL A 24 3.79 -0.68 -11.60
C VAL A 24 2.88 0.51 -11.91
N LEU A 25 2.72 1.44 -10.98
CA LEU A 25 1.90 2.64 -11.18
C LEU A 25 2.54 3.58 -12.22
N ALA A 26 3.85 3.78 -12.18
CA ALA A 26 4.56 4.59 -13.17
C ALA A 26 4.42 4.01 -14.59
N VAL A 27 4.59 2.69 -14.75
CA VAL A 27 4.39 2.01 -16.03
C VAL A 27 2.94 2.11 -16.49
N ALA A 28 1.98 1.94 -15.59
CA ALA A 28 0.56 2.03 -15.91
C ALA A 28 0.17 3.42 -16.44
N LEU A 29 0.68 4.48 -15.82
CA LEU A 29 0.45 5.87 -16.26
C LEU A 29 1.15 6.17 -17.59
N PHE A 30 2.39 5.71 -17.77
CA PHE A 30 3.16 5.96 -18.99
C PHE A 30 2.56 5.29 -20.22
N PHE A 31 2.17 4.01 -20.10
CA PHE A 31 1.52 3.24 -21.17
C PHE A 31 0.02 3.50 -21.30
N LYS A 32 -0.56 4.30 -20.39
CA LYS A 32 -2.01 4.52 -20.27
C LYS A 32 -2.81 3.21 -20.21
N TRP A 33 -2.28 2.20 -19.53
CA TRP A 33 -2.88 0.87 -19.44
C TRP A 33 -3.72 0.71 -18.16
N PRO A 34 -5.06 0.82 -18.25
CA PRO A 34 -5.92 0.77 -17.07
C PRO A 34 -5.92 -0.60 -16.38
N TYR A 35 -5.63 -1.69 -17.12
CA TYR A 35 -5.57 -3.04 -16.56
C TYR A 35 -4.48 -3.21 -15.49
N LEU A 36 -3.34 -2.50 -15.61
CA LEU A 36 -2.29 -2.49 -14.58
C LEU A 36 -2.77 -1.81 -13.30
N VAL A 37 -3.54 -0.73 -13.42
CA VAL A 37 -4.13 -0.03 -12.27
C VAL A 37 -5.16 -0.92 -11.58
N LEU A 38 -5.96 -1.67 -12.35
CA LEU A 38 -6.91 -2.65 -11.80
C LEU A 38 -6.23 -3.73 -10.96
N LEU A 39 -5.06 -4.22 -11.40
CA LEU A 39 -4.25 -5.16 -10.62
C LEU A 39 -3.77 -4.54 -9.31
N LEU A 40 -3.38 -3.26 -9.33
CA LEU A 40 -3.02 -2.50 -8.13
C LEU A 40 -4.18 -2.34 -7.16
N VAL A 41 -5.39 -2.04 -7.68
CA VAL A 41 -6.61 -1.93 -6.88
C VAL A 41 -6.86 -3.23 -6.13
N PHE A 42 -6.81 -4.37 -6.83
CA PHE A 42 -7.04 -5.67 -6.21
C PHE A 42 -6.01 -5.97 -5.12
N ASP A 43 -4.74 -5.68 -5.38
CA ASP A 43 -3.67 -5.89 -4.40
C ASP A 43 -3.83 -4.99 -3.16
N PHE A 44 -4.19 -3.71 -3.32
CA PHE A 44 -4.50 -2.84 -2.18
C PHE A 44 -5.74 -3.29 -1.40
N ILE A 45 -6.78 -3.80 -2.06
CA ILE A 45 -7.96 -4.36 -1.39
C ILE A 45 -7.56 -5.59 -0.55
N MET A 46 -6.77 -6.50 -1.12
CA MET A 46 -6.27 -7.67 -0.38
C MET A 46 -5.47 -7.27 0.86
N ARG A 47 -4.62 -6.23 0.76
CA ARG A 47 -3.88 -5.67 1.91
C ARG A 47 -4.79 -4.99 2.93
N ALA A 48 -5.81 -4.25 2.48
CA ALA A 48 -6.78 -3.57 3.33
C ALA A 48 -7.57 -4.57 4.20
N LEU A 49 -7.98 -5.69 3.62
CA LEU A 49 -8.68 -6.77 4.31
C LEU A 49 -7.78 -7.55 5.28
N GLY A 50 -6.46 -7.30 5.27
CA GLY A 50 -5.51 -8.02 6.11
C GLY A 50 -5.35 -9.49 5.72
N LEU A 51 -5.73 -9.85 4.48
CA LEU A 51 -5.44 -11.17 3.92
C LEU A 51 -3.95 -11.23 3.60
N SER A 52 -3.21 -12.05 4.36
CA SER A 52 -1.80 -12.37 4.12
C SER A 52 -1.53 -13.16 2.81
N ILE A 53 -2.53 -13.24 1.92
CA ILE A 53 -2.50 -13.88 0.60
C ILE A 53 -2.22 -12.86 -0.52
N SER A 54 -1.77 -11.63 -0.22
CA SER A 54 -1.30 -10.75 -1.30
C SER A 54 -0.11 -11.40 -2.03
N PRO A 55 -0.19 -11.65 -3.35
CA PRO A 55 0.88 -12.33 -4.09
C PRO A 55 2.22 -11.60 -3.97
N LEU A 56 2.22 -10.27 -3.83
CA LEU A 56 3.42 -9.47 -3.53
C LEU A 56 3.96 -9.69 -2.10
N ALA A 57 3.09 -9.86 -1.10
CA ALA A 57 3.52 -10.12 0.27
C ALA A 57 4.15 -11.51 0.42
N LEU A 58 3.66 -12.50 -0.33
CA LEU A 58 4.28 -13.82 -0.44
C LEU A 58 5.63 -13.76 -1.16
N PHE A 59 5.71 -13.03 -2.28
CA PHE A 59 6.98 -12.83 -3.00
C PHE A 59 8.02 -12.12 -2.13
N SER A 60 7.63 -11.07 -1.43
CA SER A 60 8.53 -10.33 -0.56
C SER A 60 8.90 -11.11 0.71
N LYS A 61 8.00 -11.94 1.25
CA LYS A 61 8.34 -12.86 2.35
C LYS A 61 9.31 -13.94 1.89
N SER A 62 9.17 -14.41 0.65
CA SER A 62 10.11 -15.34 0.01
C SER A 62 11.48 -14.70 -0.18
N ILE A 63 11.53 -13.46 -0.70
CA ILE A 63 12.77 -12.69 -0.88
C ILE A 63 13.47 -12.41 0.47
N SER A 64 12.71 -12.03 1.49
CA SER A 64 13.27 -11.71 2.82
C SER A 64 13.77 -12.96 3.54
N LYS A 65 13.17 -14.12 3.28
CA LYS A 65 13.60 -15.43 3.80
C LYS A 65 14.91 -15.89 3.12
N ILE A 66 15.10 -15.56 1.84
CA ILE A 66 16.33 -15.83 1.09
C ILE A 66 17.48 -14.91 1.53
N PHE A 67 17.19 -13.65 1.86
CA PHE A 67 18.23 -12.66 2.20
C PHE A 67 18.63 -12.64 3.69
N GLY A 68 17.97 -13.41 4.57
CA GLY A 68 18.35 -13.54 5.99
C GLY A 68 18.25 -12.25 6.81
N TRP A 69 17.45 -11.27 6.38
CA TRP A 69 17.32 -9.99 7.08
C TRP A 69 16.53 -10.14 8.38
N LYS A 70 17.04 -9.54 9.47
CA LYS A 70 16.34 -9.51 10.76
C LYS A 70 14.98 -8.83 10.59
N ALA A 71 13.91 -9.61 10.73
CA ALA A 71 12.54 -9.14 10.77
C ALA A 71 12.38 -8.06 11.84
N LYS A 72 12.05 -6.83 11.43
CA LYS A 72 11.63 -5.75 12.34
C LYS A 72 10.10 -5.72 12.32
N PRO A 73 9.43 -6.21 13.38
CA PRO A 73 7.97 -6.20 13.45
C PRO A 73 7.45 -4.77 13.62
N ILE A 74 6.52 -4.37 12.76
CA ILE A 74 5.77 -3.11 12.84
C ILE A 74 4.27 -3.38 12.92
N PHE A 75 3.50 -2.51 13.56
CA PHE A 75 2.05 -2.70 13.73
C PHE A 75 1.31 -2.72 12.38
N ALA A 76 0.52 -3.77 12.16
CA ALA A 76 -0.22 -3.98 10.91
C ALA A 76 -1.48 -3.09 10.79
N ALA A 77 -2.08 -2.66 11.91
CA ALA A 77 -3.31 -1.87 11.93
C ALA A 77 -3.23 -0.53 11.14
N PRO A 78 -2.27 0.38 11.42
CA PRO A 78 -2.13 1.61 10.65
C PRO A 78 -1.80 1.36 9.17
N LYS A 79 -1.12 0.25 8.86
CA LYS A 79 -0.78 -0.15 7.49
C LYS A 79 -2.00 -0.64 6.70
N ARG A 80 -2.93 -1.35 7.35
CA ARG A 80 -4.21 -1.73 6.72
C ARG A 80 -5.03 -0.51 6.37
N PHE A 81 -5.07 0.49 7.26
CA PHE A 81 -5.74 1.76 6.97
C PHE A 81 -5.11 2.50 5.79
N ALA A 82 -3.78 2.57 5.74
CA ALA A 82 -3.07 3.13 4.59
C ALA A 82 -3.38 2.38 3.28
N ALA A 83 -3.50 1.04 3.32
CA ALA A 83 -3.89 0.24 2.17
C ALA A 83 -5.33 0.50 1.72
N THR A 84 -6.27 0.74 2.65
CA THR A 84 -7.66 1.12 2.32
C THR A 84 -7.72 2.49 1.61
N LEU A 85 -6.93 3.46 2.06
CA LEU A 85 -6.84 4.74 1.33
C LEU A 85 -6.20 4.54 -0.04
N GLY A 86 -5.15 3.72 -0.12
CA GLY A 86 -4.49 3.35 -1.37
C GLY A 86 -5.44 2.68 -2.37
N SER A 87 -6.33 1.78 -1.94
CA SER A 87 -7.32 1.17 -2.83
C SER A 87 -8.34 2.20 -3.33
N LEU A 88 -8.78 3.11 -2.46
CA LEU A 88 -9.73 4.16 -2.84
C LEU A 88 -9.14 5.08 -3.92
N PHE A 89 -7.90 5.55 -3.73
CA PHE A 89 -7.24 6.42 -4.70
C PHE A 89 -6.88 5.68 -5.99
N THR A 90 -6.41 4.45 -5.93
CA THR A 90 -6.11 3.67 -7.15
C THR A 90 -7.38 3.32 -7.93
N LEU A 91 -8.49 3.06 -7.26
CA LEU A 91 -9.80 2.88 -7.90
C LEU A 91 -10.26 4.17 -8.59
N LEU A 92 -10.06 5.32 -7.94
CA LEU A 92 -10.36 6.62 -8.52
C LEU A 92 -9.53 6.88 -9.78
N VAL A 93 -8.21 6.59 -9.74
CA VAL A 93 -7.33 6.68 -10.91
C VAL A 93 -7.82 5.77 -12.04
N PHE A 94 -8.20 4.53 -11.73
CA PHE A 94 -8.74 3.59 -12.71
C PHE A 94 -10.01 4.13 -13.38
N LEU A 95 -10.96 4.65 -12.59
CA LEU A 95 -12.19 5.23 -13.12
C LEU A 95 -11.92 6.49 -13.98
N LEU A 96 -11.00 7.35 -13.56
CA LEU A 96 -10.61 8.53 -14.34
C LEU A 96 -9.98 8.14 -15.68
N MET A 97 -9.12 7.11 -15.70
CA MET A 97 -8.53 6.59 -16.95
C MET A 97 -9.58 5.99 -17.89
N LEU A 98 -10.59 5.28 -17.36
CA LEU A 98 -11.69 4.71 -18.15
C LEU A 98 -12.59 5.79 -18.77
N ASN A 99 -12.81 6.89 -18.05
CA ASN A 99 -13.60 8.03 -18.55
C ASN A 99 -12.78 8.96 -19.47
N GLY A 100 -11.50 8.68 -19.71
CA GLY A 100 -10.63 9.47 -20.58
C GLY A 100 -10.02 10.74 -19.93
N TYR A 101 -10.23 10.95 -18.63
CA TYR A 101 -9.64 12.08 -17.88
C TYR A 101 -8.20 11.77 -17.44
N TYR A 102 -7.30 11.67 -18.41
CA TYR A 102 -5.91 11.26 -18.17
C TYR A 102 -5.11 12.26 -17.32
N ASP A 103 -5.30 13.56 -17.48
CA ASP A 103 -4.56 14.58 -16.70
C ASP A 103 -4.88 14.48 -15.21
N SER A 104 -6.16 14.32 -14.86
CA SER A 104 -6.62 14.11 -13.49
C SER A 104 -6.10 12.78 -12.91
N ALA A 105 -6.14 11.71 -13.71
CA ALA A 105 -5.59 10.42 -13.32
C ALA A 105 -4.08 10.49 -13.06
N PHE A 106 -3.35 11.25 -13.88
CA PHE A 106 -1.91 11.48 -13.72
C PHE A 106 -1.62 12.26 -12.45
N ALA A 107 -2.38 13.32 -12.15
CA ALA A 107 -2.19 14.10 -10.92
C ALA A 107 -2.35 13.23 -9.65
N VAL A 108 -3.43 12.43 -9.58
CA VAL A 108 -3.68 11.55 -8.43
C VAL A 108 -2.67 10.39 -8.38
N GLY A 109 -2.36 9.78 -9.52
CA GLY A 109 -1.38 8.69 -9.60
C GLY A 109 0.04 9.16 -9.26
N PHE A 110 0.44 10.36 -9.68
CA PHE A 110 1.73 10.96 -9.36
C PHE A 110 1.85 11.27 -7.87
N LEU A 111 0.77 11.78 -7.25
CA LEU A 111 0.72 11.96 -5.80
C LEU A 111 0.92 10.62 -5.07
N LEU A 112 0.27 9.55 -5.52
CA LEU A 112 0.45 8.21 -4.95
C LEU A 112 1.90 7.70 -5.10
N ILE A 113 2.55 7.97 -6.24
CA ILE A 113 3.95 7.62 -6.46
C ILE A 113 4.83 8.32 -5.43
N ILE A 114 4.66 9.63 -5.21
CA ILE A 114 5.45 10.37 -4.21
C ILE A 114 5.26 9.77 -2.82
N LEU A 115 4.02 9.53 -2.42
CA LEU A 115 3.70 8.95 -1.10
C LEU A 115 4.31 7.55 -0.92
N ALA A 116 4.23 6.70 -1.95
CA ALA A 116 4.79 5.35 -1.91
C ALA A 116 6.33 5.36 -1.93
N SER A 117 6.95 6.27 -2.67
CA SER A 117 8.40 6.50 -2.64
C SER A 117 8.86 6.95 -1.25
N LEU A 118 8.12 7.87 -0.61
CA LEU A 118 8.45 8.33 0.74
C LEU A 118 8.43 7.18 1.76
N GLU A 119 7.47 6.27 1.61
CA GLU A 119 7.39 5.07 2.45
C GLU A 119 8.54 4.08 2.18
N SER A 120 8.93 3.90 0.91
CA SER A 120 10.01 2.97 0.54
C SER A 120 11.41 3.46 0.96
N PHE A 121 11.68 4.76 0.78
CA PHE A 121 13.00 5.36 1.06
C PHE A 121 13.14 5.88 2.49
N PHE A 122 12.16 6.66 2.97
CA PHE A 122 12.26 7.39 4.25
C PHE A 122 11.50 6.72 5.41
N LYS A 123 10.76 5.62 5.14
CA LYS A 123 9.90 4.95 6.13
C LYS A 123 8.75 5.84 6.65
N VAL A 124 8.44 6.90 5.93
CA VAL A 124 7.37 7.85 6.27
C VAL A 124 6.12 7.43 5.54
N CYS A 125 5.13 6.96 6.29
CA CYS A 125 3.83 6.53 5.78
C CYS A 125 2.76 7.57 6.17
N VAL A 126 2.39 8.44 5.24
CA VAL A 126 1.40 9.51 5.48
C VAL A 126 0.06 8.95 5.96
N GLY A 127 -0.41 7.84 5.40
CA GLY A 127 -1.61 7.15 5.86
C GLY A 127 -1.52 6.66 7.31
N CYS A 128 -0.33 6.31 7.77
CA CYS A 128 -0.08 5.88 9.14
C CYS A 128 -0.11 7.07 10.11
N TYR A 129 0.44 8.23 9.72
CA TYR A 129 0.30 9.47 10.51
C TYR A 129 -1.16 9.90 10.61
N LEU A 130 -1.91 9.81 9.51
CA LEU A 130 -3.32 10.16 9.49
C LEU A 130 -4.13 9.24 10.42
N TYR A 131 -3.83 7.93 10.42
CA TYR A 131 -4.42 6.99 11.38
C TYR A 131 -4.15 7.39 12.83
N GLN A 132 -2.91 7.78 13.14
CA GLN A 132 -2.52 8.20 14.48
C GLN A 132 -3.21 9.50 14.92
N PHE A 133 -3.40 10.44 14.01
CA PHE A 133 -4.06 11.72 14.30
C PHE A 133 -5.59 11.65 14.33
N ILE A 134 -6.22 10.72 13.61
CA ILE A 134 -7.67 10.67 13.47
C ILE A 134 -8.26 9.49 14.23
N VAL A 135 -7.79 8.28 13.94
CA VAL A 135 -8.43 7.06 14.46
C VAL A 135 -8.14 6.90 15.94
N ILE A 136 -6.90 7.09 16.38
CA ILE A 136 -6.52 6.93 17.80
C ILE A 136 -7.31 7.88 18.73
N PRO A 137 -7.39 9.21 18.49
CA PRO A 137 -8.14 10.08 19.38
C PRO A 137 -9.65 9.83 19.34
N ILE A 138 -10.21 9.45 18.19
CA ILE A 138 -11.63 9.06 18.11
C ILE A 138 -11.87 7.82 18.96
N GLN A 139 -11.05 6.78 18.83
CA GLN A 139 -11.16 5.56 19.63
C GLN A 139 -11.01 5.85 21.14
N ASN A 140 -10.11 6.75 21.52
CA ASN A 140 -9.93 7.15 22.91
C ASN A 140 -11.11 7.95 23.48
N LYS A 141 -11.90 8.62 22.63
CA LYS A 141 -13.10 9.37 23.04
C LYS A 141 -14.32 8.48 23.28
N PHE A 142 -14.33 7.28 22.70
CA PHE A 142 -15.41 6.29 22.83
C PHE A 142 -15.15 5.24 23.91
N LYS A 143 -14.01 5.32 24.59
CA LYS A 143 -13.64 4.47 25.74
C LYS A 143 -13.77 5.27 27.02
#